data_AF-B7R390-F1
#
_entry.id   AF-B7R390-F1
#
_cell.length_a   1.000
_cell.length_b   1.000
_cell.length_c   1.000
_cell.angle_alpha   90.00
_cell.angle_beta   90.00
_cell.angle_gamma   90.00
#
_symmetry.space_group_name_H-M   'P 1'
#
loop_
_entity.id
_entity.type
_entity.pdbx_description
1 polymer ?
#
loop_
_entity_poly.entity_id
_entity_poly.type
_entity_poly.pdbx_seq_one_letter_code
_entity_poly.pdbx_strand_id
1 'polypeptide(L)'
;MRIERGFATVFLVFLLFVQAFLTVPTFVSAQDTGNENTTFPVVIWPLNGSFKVIPYHANDCVLYQENRTLGYIVNSTSAVFVKANIYVNCKNVTDVRVVVAGKHSKTKNNYTTTTVMLNIYMNTPFPAVEELRSKNLTIEYDYYNERYALVKVTFSNLTVSPDIGWVFSSFDPAKYGWPRDIKLSFLVNRNNGDSYLLDNGSKRYVGNLPLLMPQFDIVNYLNSAVKNAQAFVRQVKKNPWVIGNIINKAKMSSGFNASKIISNATLKFRDRIFSVKGTYLGLPIKVVAEGNGTSVYAPAVNFSRILPKPWVNISGIHSNETVEVIVKYLKTGNTSALEDAIRNILYMREIHLPGLFANHLIAAYIPPRRGDTIVLPLSREYEKQLNASYILSYITLSSGGYLHVKYDPRVLNPRKAEENWRKYGSCVPLIESDLFQSLSNFMNDALATGKINQTKLEDVYLTVKKDVTRCLGHPAEETPSKERRQVPASRQRFPH
;
A
#
# COMPACT_ATOMS: atom_id res chain seq x y z
N MET A 1 -1.43 -31.89 -40.02
CA MET A 1 -0.87 -31.59 -38.68
C MET A 1 -0.05 -30.31 -38.53
N ARG A 2 0.24 -29.51 -39.58
CA ARG A 2 0.90 -28.18 -39.44
C ARG A 2 -0.08 -26.99 -39.38
N ILE A 3 -1.31 -27.15 -39.87
CA ILE A 3 -2.31 -26.06 -39.94
C ILE A 3 -3.03 -25.86 -38.60
N GLU A 4 -3.20 -26.92 -37.80
CA GLU A 4 -3.88 -26.85 -36.50
C GLU A 4 -3.07 -26.16 -35.40
N ARG A 5 -1.73 -26.16 -35.49
CA ARG A 5 -0.86 -25.46 -34.53
C ARG A 5 -0.86 -23.93 -34.72
N GLY A 6 -1.07 -23.46 -35.95
CA GLY A 6 -1.22 -22.03 -36.23
C GLY A 6 -2.50 -21.46 -35.64
N PHE A 7 -3.61 -22.20 -35.77
CA PHE A 7 -4.91 -21.77 -35.26
C PHE A 7 -4.94 -21.72 -33.73
N ALA A 8 -4.37 -22.71 -33.04
CA ALA A 8 -4.28 -22.72 -31.58
C ALA A 8 -3.43 -21.56 -31.03
N THR A 9 -2.36 -21.19 -31.72
CA THR A 9 -1.47 -20.09 -31.29
C THR A 9 -2.14 -18.73 -31.50
N VAL A 10 -2.82 -18.53 -32.64
CA VAL A 10 -3.61 -17.31 -32.90
C VAL A 10 -4.78 -17.19 -31.94
N PHE A 11 -5.46 -18.29 -31.63
CA PHE A 11 -6.57 -18.31 -30.67
C PHE A 11 -6.11 -18.02 -29.23
N LEU A 12 -4.92 -18.47 -28.85
CA LEU A 12 -4.33 -18.20 -27.52
C LEU A 12 -3.84 -16.74 -27.40
N VAL A 13 -3.31 -16.16 -28.47
CA VAL A 13 -2.98 -14.72 -28.53
C VAL A 13 -4.25 -13.88 -28.51
N PHE A 14 -5.31 -14.29 -29.22
CA PHE A 14 -6.61 -13.63 -29.20
C PHE A 14 -7.28 -13.72 -27.82
N LEU A 15 -7.20 -14.87 -27.14
CA LEU A 15 -7.66 -15.02 -25.76
C LEU A 15 -6.87 -14.14 -24.79
N LEU A 16 -5.54 -14.04 -24.92
CA LEU A 16 -4.71 -13.14 -24.10
C LEU A 16 -5.02 -11.66 -24.38
N PHE A 17 -5.31 -11.29 -25.63
CA PHE A 17 -5.74 -9.94 -26.00
C PHE A 17 -7.13 -9.61 -25.44
N VAL A 18 -8.07 -10.55 -25.54
CA VAL A 18 -9.43 -10.40 -24.99
C VAL A 18 -9.41 -10.41 -23.46
N GLN A 19 -8.52 -11.18 -22.80
CA GLN A 19 -8.34 -11.12 -21.35
C GLN A 19 -7.73 -9.79 -20.91
N ALA A 20 -6.77 -9.23 -21.67
CA ALA A 20 -6.21 -7.91 -21.41
C ALA A 20 -7.23 -6.78 -21.60
N PHE A 21 -8.17 -6.91 -22.53
CA PHE A 21 -9.25 -5.94 -22.76
C PHE A 21 -10.47 -6.13 -21.83
N LEU A 22 -10.74 -7.33 -21.34
CA LEU A 22 -11.86 -7.62 -20.43
C LEU A 22 -11.51 -7.47 -18.94
N THR A 23 -10.24 -7.24 -18.59
CA THR A 23 -9.83 -6.82 -17.23
C THR A 23 -9.50 -5.33 -17.13
N VAL A 24 -10.20 -4.49 -17.90
CA VAL A 24 -10.31 -3.07 -17.56
C VAL A 24 -11.47 -2.93 -16.58
N PRO A 25 -11.24 -2.75 -15.27
CA PRO A 25 -12.30 -2.26 -14.41
C PRO A 25 -12.68 -0.87 -14.92
N THR A 26 -13.91 -0.75 -15.39
CA THR A 26 -14.58 0.50 -15.71
C THR A 26 -14.68 1.34 -14.45
N PHE A 27 -13.65 2.13 -14.18
CA PHE A 27 -13.72 3.29 -13.31
C PHE A 27 -13.90 4.54 -14.16
N VAL A 28 -14.86 5.35 -13.74
CA VAL A 28 -15.19 6.64 -14.32
C VAL A 28 -13.99 7.57 -14.19
N SER A 29 -13.38 7.88 -15.34
CA SER A 29 -12.75 9.15 -15.71
C SER A 29 -11.80 9.79 -14.70
N ALA A 30 -10.57 9.28 -14.67
CA ALA A 30 -9.36 10.12 -14.64
C ALA A 30 -8.56 9.81 -15.89
N GLN A 31 -9.02 10.31 -17.05
CA GLN A 31 -8.23 10.33 -18.26
C GLN A 31 -8.75 11.46 -19.14
N ASP A 32 -8.11 12.61 -19.04
CA ASP A 32 -7.92 13.42 -20.23
C ASP A 32 -6.64 12.88 -20.88
N THR A 33 -6.78 12.41 -22.11
CA THR A 33 -5.74 11.82 -22.93
C THR A 33 -5.02 12.92 -23.70
N GLY A 34 -3.76 13.18 -23.35
CA GLY A 34 -2.86 13.97 -24.19
C GLY A 34 -1.69 14.50 -23.39
N ASN A 35 -0.51 13.90 -23.56
CA ASN A 35 0.84 14.43 -23.29
C ASN A 35 0.97 15.73 -22.47
N GLU A 36 0.49 15.72 -21.23
CA GLU A 36 0.97 16.61 -20.18
C GLU A 36 1.52 15.73 -19.07
N ASN A 37 2.67 16.09 -18.51
CA ASN A 37 3.20 15.51 -17.29
C ASN A 37 2.22 15.83 -16.12
N THR A 38 1.07 15.19 -16.06
CA THR A 38 0.06 15.43 -15.02
C THR A 38 0.63 14.90 -13.70
N THR A 39 1.22 15.80 -12.92
CA THR A 39 1.76 15.48 -11.60
C THR A 39 0.62 15.54 -10.59
N PHE A 40 0.28 14.40 -9.99
CA PHE A 40 -0.73 14.37 -8.94
C PHE A 40 -0.05 14.65 -7.58
N PRO A 41 -0.66 15.47 -6.70
CA PRO A 41 -0.12 15.72 -5.38
C PRO A 41 -0.08 14.44 -4.53
N VAL A 42 0.73 14.45 -3.47
CA VAL A 42 0.71 13.40 -2.45
C VAL A 42 -0.66 13.39 -1.78
N VAL A 43 -1.27 12.22 -1.67
CA VAL A 43 -2.61 12.08 -1.09
C VAL A 43 -2.48 11.63 0.37
N ILE A 44 -3.26 12.26 1.24
CA ILE A 44 -3.21 12.05 2.69
C ILE A 44 -4.63 11.80 3.18
N TRP A 45 -4.87 10.64 3.76
CA TRP A 45 -6.15 10.30 4.39
C TRP A 45 -5.99 10.19 5.89
N PRO A 46 -6.72 10.99 6.69
CA PRO A 46 -6.82 10.79 8.13
C PRO A 46 -7.44 9.43 8.45
N LEU A 47 -6.84 8.73 9.41
CA LEU A 47 -7.28 7.42 9.88
C LEU A 47 -7.60 7.48 11.39
N ASN A 48 -8.65 6.76 11.79
CA ASN A 48 -8.96 6.55 13.20
C ASN A 48 -8.02 5.53 13.87
N GLY A 49 -8.22 5.28 15.17
CA GLY A 49 -7.43 4.33 15.96
C GLY A 49 -7.43 2.87 15.45
N SER A 50 -8.38 2.49 14.59
CA SER A 50 -8.47 1.17 13.96
C SER A 50 -7.95 1.17 12.51
N PHE A 51 -7.21 2.19 12.11
CA PHE A 51 -6.70 2.39 10.76
C PHE A 51 -7.80 2.44 9.69
N LYS A 52 -8.98 2.99 10.00
CA LYS A 52 -10.04 3.23 9.01
C LYS A 52 -10.07 4.70 8.62
N VAL A 53 -10.27 4.97 7.35
CA VAL A 53 -10.48 6.36 6.89
C VAL A 53 -11.72 6.97 7.52
N ILE A 54 -11.64 8.28 7.75
CA ILE A 54 -12.71 9.07 8.32
C ILE A 54 -13.57 9.62 7.17
N PRO A 55 -14.89 9.37 7.18
CA PRO A 55 -15.80 9.96 6.20
C PRO A 55 -15.93 11.46 6.45
N TYR A 56 -16.08 12.24 5.40
CA TYR A 56 -16.32 13.67 5.57
C TYR A 56 -17.75 13.91 6.06
N HIS A 57 -17.87 14.65 7.17
CA HIS A 57 -19.15 15.02 7.76
C HIS A 57 -19.55 16.42 7.27
N ALA A 58 -20.47 16.47 6.30
CA ALA A 58 -21.14 17.72 5.96
C ALA A 58 -22.11 18.13 7.08
N ASN A 59 -22.21 19.43 7.38
CA ASN A 59 -23.16 19.93 8.38
C ASN A 59 -24.56 20.13 7.81
N ASP A 60 -24.63 20.45 6.52
CA ASP A 60 -25.84 20.85 5.81
C ASP A 60 -26.22 19.86 4.70
N CYS A 61 -27.38 20.10 4.07
CA CYS A 61 -27.85 19.40 2.88
C CYS A 61 -27.08 19.91 1.66
N VAL A 62 -26.35 19.04 0.97
CA VAL A 62 -25.30 19.42 0.01
C VAL A 62 -25.58 18.83 -1.37
N LEU A 63 -25.44 19.64 -2.41
CA LEU A 63 -25.51 19.20 -3.80
C LEU A 63 -24.28 18.32 -4.12
N TYR A 64 -24.50 17.02 -4.31
CA TYR A 64 -23.45 16.03 -4.56
C TYR A 64 -23.15 15.82 -6.04
N GLN A 65 -24.19 15.77 -6.88
CA GLN A 65 -24.05 15.60 -8.33
C GLN A 65 -25.07 16.47 -9.06
N GLU A 66 -24.58 17.15 -10.08
CA GLU A 66 -25.39 17.85 -11.06
C GLU A 66 -25.69 16.96 -12.28
N ASN A 67 -26.86 17.19 -12.89
CA ASN A 67 -27.10 16.91 -14.31
C ASN A 67 -26.96 15.45 -14.80
N ARG A 68 -27.54 14.47 -14.09
CA ARG A 68 -27.94 13.24 -14.80
C ARG A 68 -29.11 13.57 -15.71
N THR A 69 -28.86 13.51 -17.01
CA THR A 69 -29.82 13.89 -18.05
C THR A 69 -30.44 12.62 -18.63
N LEU A 70 -31.71 12.38 -18.32
CA LEU A 70 -32.58 11.55 -19.16
C LEU A 70 -32.84 12.33 -20.44
N GLY A 71 -32.73 11.71 -21.61
CA GLY A 71 -33.27 12.25 -22.86
C GLY A 71 -34.17 11.23 -23.53
N TYR A 72 -35.39 11.62 -23.87
CA TYR A 72 -36.36 10.81 -24.62
C TYR A 72 -36.85 11.60 -25.82
N ILE A 73 -36.76 11.01 -27.01
CA ILE A 73 -37.33 11.59 -28.23
C ILE A 73 -38.79 11.14 -28.31
N VAL A 74 -39.72 12.09 -28.20
CA VAL A 74 -41.16 11.82 -28.24
C VAL A 74 -41.62 11.56 -29.67
N ASN A 75 -41.07 12.31 -30.63
CA ASN A 75 -41.31 12.14 -32.07
C ASN A 75 -40.24 12.90 -32.88
N SER A 76 -40.39 12.95 -34.21
CA SER A 76 -39.45 13.64 -35.12
C SER A 76 -39.31 15.15 -34.86
N THR A 77 -40.19 15.75 -34.05
CA THR A 77 -40.23 17.20 -33.78
C THR A 77 -40.12 17.54 -32.30
N SER A 78 -39.94 16.58 -31.39
CA SER A 78 -39.84 16.87 -29.97
C SER A 78 -39.07 15.84 -29.14
N ALA A 79 -38.38 16.35 -28.11
CA ALA A 79 -37.74 15.56 -27.06
C ALA A 79 -38.03 16.12 -25.68
N VAL A 80 -37.99 15.24 -24.69
CA VAL A 80 -38.13 15.54 -23.28
C VAL A 80 -36.88 15.08 -22.55
N PHE A 81 -36.34 15.94 -21.69
CA PHE A 81 -35.22 15.63 -20.82
C PHE A 81 -35.62 15.75 -19.37
N VAL A 82 -35.12 14.85 -18.52
CA VAL A 82 -35.25 14.98 -17.06
C VAL A 82 -33.86 15.18 -16.50
N LYS A 83 -33.66 16.29 -15.80
CA LYS A 83 -32.41 16.62 -15.14
C LYS A 83 -32.65 16.66 -13.64
N ALA A 84 -31.87 15.89 -12.91
CA ALA A 84 -31.98 15.83 -11.45
C ALA A 84 -30.70 16.35 -10.77
N ASN A 85 -30.91 17.20 -9.77
CA ASN A 85 -29.90 17.61 -8.81
C ASN A 85 -30.05 16.74 -7.55
N ILE A 86 -28.97 16.05 -7.15
CA ILE A 86 -28.99 15.17 -5.99
C ILE A 86 -28.34 15.88 -4.81
N TYR A 87 -29.16 16.15 -3.79
CA TYR A 87 -28.75 16.66 -2.50
C TYR A 87 -28.65 15.52 -1.48
N VAL A 88 -27.52 15.44 -0.78
CA VAL A 88 -27.24 14.43 0.25
C VAL A 88 -27.09 15.11 1.61
N ASN A 89 -27.04 14.31 2.68
CA ASN A 89 -26.90 14.76 4.06
C ASN A 89 -28.04 15.66 4.55
N CYS A 90 -29.23 15.49 3.99
CA CYS A 90 -30.40 16.31 4.30
C CYS A 90 -31.14 15.75 5.53
N LYS A 91 -30.77 16.22 6.73
CA LYS A 91 -31.26 15.71 8.03
C LYS A 91 -32.79 15.75 8.20
N ASN A 92 -33.48 16.63 7.47
CA ASN A 92 -34.95 16.78 7.52
C ASN A 92 -35.70 15.83 6.56
N VAL A 93 -35.00 14.90 5.92
CA VAL A 93 -35.57 13.89 5.03
C VAL A 93 -35.38 12.53 5.69
N THR A 94 -36.42 11.68 5.71
CA THR A 94 -36.35 10.35 6.31
C THR A 94 -35.68 9.32 5.40
N ASP A 95 -35.85 9.44 4.08
CA ASP A 95 -35.25 8.55 3.09
C ASP A 95 -34.90 9.32 1.81
N VAL A 96 -35.86 9.44 0.89
CA VAL A 96 -35.75 10.24 -0.34
C VAL A 96 -36.95 11.19 -0.43
N ARG A 97 -36.70 12.43 -0.86
CA ARG A 97 -37.74 13.39 -1.22
C ARG A 97 -37.43 13.95 -2.61
N VAL A 98 -38.33 13.72 -3.56
CA VAL A 98 -38.22 14.28 -4.92
C VAL A 98 -39.10 15.53 -4.98
N VAL A 99 -38.57 16.61 -5.56
CA VAL A 99 -39.30 17.87 -5.78
C VAL A 99 -39.14 18.26 -7.24
N VAL A 100 -40.27 18.42 -7.94
CA VAL A 100 -40.27 18.92 -9.31
C VAL A 100 -40.08 20.43 -9.29
N ALA A 101 -38.90 20.90 -9.69
CA ALA A 101 -38.53 22.32 -9.69
C ALA A 101 -39.18 23.10 -10.84
N GLY A 102 -39.60 22.41 -11.90
CA GLY A 102 -40.34 23.01 -13.03
C GLY A 102 -39.99 22.37 -14.37
N LYS A 103 -40.51 22.97 -15.45
CA LYS A 103 -40.19 22.58 -16.84
C LYS A 103 -39.82 23.79 -17.69
N HIS A 104 -38.87 23.61 -18.60
CA HIS A 104 -38.43 24.62 -19.56
C HIS A 104 -38.44 24.06 -20.98
N SER A 105 -39.13 24.70 -21.90
CA SER A 105 -39.23 24.28 -23.30
C SER A 105 -38.50 25.25 -24.21
N LYS A 106 -37.70 24.72 -25.14
CA LYS A 106 -36.96 25.47 -26.15
C LYS A 106 -37.19 24.86 -27.53
N THR A 107 -37.61 25.66 -28.49
CA THR A 107 -37.83 25.22 -29.88
C THR A 107 -36.76 25.81 -30.79
N LYS A 108 -36.12 24.97 -31.60
CA LYS A 108 -35.14 25.38 -32.62
C LYS A 108 -35.33 24.51 -33.86
N ASN A 109 -35.40 25.11 -35.05
CA ASN A 109 -35.58 24.40 -36.33
C ASN A 109 -36.73 23.38 -36.32
N ASN A 110 -37.93 23.77 -35.85
CA ASN A 110 -39.12 22.92 -35.69
C ASN A 110 -38.94 21.71 -34.76
N TYR A 111 -37.88 21.70 -33.94
CA TYR A 111 -37.64 20.70 -32.92
C TYR A 111 -37.78 21.30 -31.52
N THR A 112 -38.72 20.78 -30.72
CA THR A 112 -39.01 21.28 -29.37
C THR A 112 -38.40 20.38 -28.30
N THR A 113 -37.50 20.94 -27.52
CA THR A 113 -36.87 20.28 -26.38
C THR A 113 -37.48 20.77 -25.07
N THR A 114 -38.10 19.89 -24.29
CA THR A 114 -38.64 20.21 -22.96
C THR A 114 -37.79 19.57 -21.89
N THR A 115 -37.23 20.36 -20.97
CA THR A 115 -36.46 19.84 -19.82
C THR A 115 -37.28 19.97 -18.55
N VAL A 116 -37.47 18.87 -17.83
CA VAL A 116 -38.04 18.82 -16.48
C VAL A 116 -36.89 18.81 -15.48
N MET A 117 -36.89 19.78 -14.57
CA MET A 117 -35.87 19.90 -13.52
C MET A 117 -36.40 19.29 -12.22
N LEU A 118 -35.59 18.45 -11.59
CA LEU A 118 -35.89 17.78 -10.33
C LEU A 118 -34.81 18.08 -9.29
N ASN A 119 -35.22 18.22 -8.04
CA ASN A 119 -34.32 18.20 -6.89
C ASN A 119 -34.65 16.95 -6.06
N ILE A 120 -33.64 16.10 -5.85
CA ILE A 120 -33.74 14.88 -5.06
C ILE A 120 -32.97 15.11 -3.77
N TYR A 121 -33.67 15.09 -2.64
CA TYR A 121 -33.08 15.26 -1.31
C TYR A 121 -33.01 13.93 -0.58
N MET A 122 -31.86 13.62 0.01
CA MET A 122 -31.58 12.32 0.61
C MET A 122 -30.85 12.49 1.94
N ASN A 123 -31.15 11.65 2.93
CA ASN A 123 -30.45 11.63 4.22
C ASN A 123 -29.20 10.73 4.21
N THR A 124 -28.70 10.41 3.03
CA THR A 124 -27.46 9.64 2.85
C THR A 124 -26.25 10.52 3.19
N PRO A 125 -25.23 10.01 3.90
CA PRO A 125 -23.99 10.75 4.11
C PRO A 125 -23.34 11.22 2.82
N PHE A 126 -22.57 12.32 2.88
CA PHE A 126 -21.77 12.76 1.74
C PHE A 126 -20.73 11.67 1.39
N PRO A 127 -20.71 11.12 0.16
CA PRO A 127 -19.96 9.92 -0.17
C PRO A 127 -18.49 10.24 -0.52
N ALA A 128 -17.82 10.96 0.38
CA ALA A 128 -16.40 11.25 0.31
C ALA A 128 -15.74 11.02 1.68
N VAL A 129 -14.44 10.80 1.67
CA VAL A 129 -13.62 10.73 2.89
C VAL A 129 -12.90 12.04 3.10
N GLU A 130 -12.46 12.28 4.34
CA GLU A 130 -11.50 13.34 4.61
C GLU A 130 -10.22 13.03 3.85
N GLU A 131 -9.88 13.92 2.91
CA GLU A 131 -8.72 13.76 2.05
C GLU A 131 -8.03 15.11 1.89
N LEU A 132 -6.75 15.12 2.23
CA LEU A 132 -5.84 16.23 2.04
C LEU A 132 -4.85 15.87 0.92
N ARG A 133 -4.36 16.90 0.24
CA ARG A 133 -3.39 16.79 -0.85
C ARG A 133 -2.25 17.76 -0.60
N SER A 134 -1.02 17.30 -0.77
CA SER A 134 0.17 18.14 -0.64
C SER A 134 0.98 18.13 -1.94
N LYS A 135 1.39 19.33 -2.37
CA LYS A 135 2.39 19.53 -3.43
C LYS A 135 3.80 19.72 -2.86
N ASN A 136 4.01 19.50 -1.56
CA ASN A 136 5.30 19.66 -0.93
C ASN A 136 5.41 18.74 0.28
N LEU A 137 5.80 17.49 0.01
CA LEU A 137 6.22 16.53 1.02
C LEU A 137 7.73 16.62 1.19
N THR A 138 8.19 17.08 2.35
CA THR A 138 9.60 17.08 2.72
C THR A 138 9.88 16.01 3.79
N ILE A 139 10.88 15.15 3.56
CA ILE A 139 11.40 14.22 4.56
C ILE A 139 12.86 14.59 4.84
N GLU A 140 13.17 14.97 6.09
CA GLU A 140 14.51 15.40 6.50
C GLU A 140 15.09 14.40 7.51
N TYR A 141 16.36 14.05 7.33
CA TYR A 141 17.12 13.15 8.20
C TYR A 141 18.25 13.93 8.86
N ASP A 142 18.06 14.39 10.10
CA ASP A 142 19.02 15.21 10.82
C ASP A 142 19.78 14.41 11.88
N TYR A 143 21.08 14.65 12.01
CA TYR A 143 21.86 14.10 13.12
C TYR A 143 21.46 14.79 14.42
N TYR A 144 21.07 14.00 15.44
CA TYR A 144 20.76 14.52 16.78
C TYR A 144 21.93 14.26 17.74
N ASN A 145 22.39 13.01 17.82
CA ASN A 145 23.61 12.62 18.53
C ASN A 145 24.08 11.24 18.07
N GLU A 146 25.10 10.68 18.72
CA GLU A 146 25.67 9.37 18.37
C GLU A 146 24.63 8.25 18.33
N ARG A 147 23.68 8.24 19.27
CA ARG A 147 22.67 7.18 19.40
C ARG A 147 21.41 7.45 18.59
N TYR A 148 21.08 8.71 18.34
CA TYR A 148 19.78 9.09 17.80
C TYR A 148 19.89 9.98 16.57
N ALA A 149 18.99 9.77 15.62
CA ALA A 149 18.71 10.66 14.50
C ALA A 149 17.31 11.23 14.64
N LEU A 150 17.07 12.38 14.02
CA LEU A 150 15.77 13.02 13.93
C LEU A 150 15.26 12.90 12.50
N VAL A 151 14.13 12.23 12.31
CA VAL A 151 13.43 12.15 11.02
C VAL A 151 12.23 13.08 11.07
N LYS A 152 12.21 14.12 10.23
CA LYS A 152 11.10 15.07 10.15
C LYS A 152 10.33 14.82 8.86
N VAL A 153 9.01 14.69 8.98
CA VAL A 153 8.10 14.58 7.83
C VAL A 153 7.20 15.80 7.84
N THR A 154 7.28 16.59 6.77
CA THR A 154 6.50 17.82 6.63
C THR A 154 5.66 17.74 5.36
N PHE A 155 4.35 17.86 5.51
CA PHE A 155 3.43 18.11 4.42
C PHE A 155 3.05 19.59 4.46
N SER A 156 3.50 20.36 3.48
CA SER A 156 3.18 21.79 3.41
C SER A 156 2.17 22.10 2.30
N ASN A 157 1.53 23.26 2.39
CA ASN A 157 0.56 23.75 1.41
C ASN A 157 -0.56 22.73 1.14
N LEU A 158 -1.15 22.22 2.22
CA LEU A 158 -2.24 21.26 2.15
C LEU A 158 -3.48 21.90 1.52
N THR A 159 -4.13 21.14 0.64
CA THR A 159 -5.44 21.45 0.08
C THR A 159 -6.40 20.30 0.34
N VAL A 160 -7.70 20.56 0.42
CA VAL A 160 -8.69 19.47 0.45
C VAL A 160 -8.82 18.79 -0.91
N SER A 161 -9.42 17.60 -0.94
CA SER A 161 -9.71 16.89 -2.19
C SER A 161 -10.60 17.72 -3.14
N PRO A 162 -10.51 17.50 -4.47
CA PRO A 162 -11.38 18.14 -5.43
C PRO A 162 -12.87 17.91 -5.17
N ASP A 163 -13.25 16.71 -4.72
CA ASP A 163 -14.65 16.40 -4.40
C ASP A 163 -15.21 17.33 -3.30
N ILE A 164 -14.41 17.62 -2.28
CA ILE A 164 -14.79 18.57 -1.21
C ILE A 164 -14.65 20.01 -1.74
N GLY A 165 -13.51 20.33 -2.36
CA GLY A 165 -13.17 21.68 -2.79
C GLY A 165 -14.14 22.27 -3.83
N TRP A 166 -14.61 21.46 -4.78
CA TRP A 166 -15.61 21.88 -5.76
C TRP A 166 -16.99 22.05 -5.15
N VAL A 167 -17.42 21.09 -4.31
CA VAL A 167 -18.75 21.11 -3.69
C VAL A 167 -18.91 22.27 -2.71
N PHE A 168 -17.88 22.59 -1.93
CA PHE A 168 -17.91 23.65 -0.92
C PHE A 168 -17.18 24.93 -1.35
N SER A 169 -16.78 25.02 -2.63
CA SER A 169 -16.12 26.19 -3.22
C SER A 169 -14.87 26.68 -2.47
N SER A 170 -14.12 25.75 -1.86
CA SER A 170 -12.85 26.10 -1.22
C SER A 170 -11.90 24.93 -1.06
N PHE A 171 -10.68 25.14 -1.53
CA PHE A 171 -9.58 24.18 -1.39
C PHE A 171 -8.77 24.38 -0.09
N ASP A 172 -9.04 25.43 0.67
CA ASP A 172 -8.28 25.77 1.89
C ASP A 172 -8.75 24.91 3.07
N PRO A 173 -7.91 24.02 3.62
CA PRO A 173 -8.28 23.12 4.72
C PRO A 173 -8.68 23.88 5.99
N ALA A 174 -8.17 25.10 6.20
CA ALA A 174 -8.49 25.89 7.39
C ALA A 174 -9.98 26.24 7.49
N LYS A 175 -10.71 26.33 6.37
CA LYS A 175 -12.17 26.55 6.39
C LYS A 175 -12.97 25.40 6.97
N TYR A 176 -12.36 24.22 7.05
CA TYR A 176 -12.95 23.00 7.60
C TYR A 176 -12.40 22.66 8.99
N GLY A 177 -11.57 23.55 9.57
CA GLY A 177 -10.88 23.30 10.84
C GLY A 177 -9.65 22.40 10.72
N TRP A 178 -9.20 22.10 9.50
CA TRP A 178 -8.07 21.22 9.22
C TRP A 178 -6.76 22.00 9.02
N PRO A 179 -5.59 21.38 9.28
CA PRO A 179 -4.30 22.03 9.14
C PRO A 179 -3.96 22.37 7.69
N ARG A 180 -3.27 23.51 7.49
CA ARG A 180 -2.59 23.85 6.23
C ARG A 180 -1.23 23.17 6.08
N ASP A 181 -0.61 22.80 7.19
CA ASP A 181 0.66 22.08 7.22
C ASP A 181 0.63 21.02 8.32
N ILE A 182 1.19 19.84 8.04
CA ILE A 182 1.40 18.78 9.04
C ILE A 182 2.91 18.56 9.19
N LYS A 183 3.43 18.74 10.40
CA LYS A 183 4.85 18.56 10.74
C LYS A 183 5.00 17.50 11.82
N LEU A 184 5.59 16.37 11.46
CA LEU A 184 5.85 15.25 12.36
C LEU A 184 7.35 15.08 12.55
N SER A 185 7.79 14.88 13.78
CA SER A 185 9.20 14.66 14.11
C SER A 185 9.38 13.36 14.86
N PHE A 186 10.31 12.53 14.43
CA PHE A 186 10.57 11.22 15.01
C PHE A 186 12.01 11.11 15.48
N LEU A 187 12.21 10.78 16.74
CA LEU A 187 13.52 10.44 17.28
C LEU A 187 13.77 8.95 17.07
N VAL A 188 14.76 8.60 16.26
CA VAL A 188 15.08 7.22 15.85
C VAL A 188 16.40 6.80 16.45
N ASN A 189 16.43 5.71 17.20
CA ASN A 189 17.66 5.09 17.67
C ASN A 189 18.38 4.40 16.51
N ARG A 190 19.59 4.86 16.21
CA ARG A 190 20.39 4.41 15.06
C ARG A 190 20.91 2.98 15.19
N ASN A 191 20.93 2.42 16.41
CA ASN A 191 21.46 1.08 16.66
C ASN A 191 20.41 -0.02 16.50
N ASN A 192 19.17 0.24 16.91
CA ASN A 192 18.11 -0.77 16.92
C ASN A 192 16.85 -0.37 16.14
N GLY A 193 16.77 0.88 15.67
CA GLY A 193 15.63 1.43 14.92
C GLY A 193 14.44 1.82 15.80
N ASP A 194 14.50 1.67 17.13
CA ASP A 194 13.41 2.09 18.01
C ASP A 194 13.14 3.58 17.82
N SER A 195 11.89 3.91 17.56
CA SER A 195 11.49 5.25 17.17
C SER A 195 10.40 5.79 18.07
N TYR A 196 10.42 7.10 18.24
CA TYR A 196 9.47 7.84 19.06
C TYR A 196 8.97 9.05 18.30
N LEU A 197 7.65 9.23 18.19
CA LEU A 197 7.06 10.49 17.78
C LEU A 197 7.32 11.53 18.88
N LEU A 198 7.85 12.68 18.52
CA LEU A 198 8.02 13.83 19.40
C LEU A 198 6.76 14.70 19.31
N ASP A 199 6.16 14.99 20.47
CA ASP A 199 4.92 15.74 20.58
C ASP A 199 4.99 16.69 21.78
N ASN A 200 5.31 17.96 21.51
CA ASN A 200 5.36 19.07 22.46
C ASN A 200 5.95 18.70 23.83
N GLY A 201 7.20 18.24 23.84
CA GLY A 201 7.93 17.87 25.06
C GLY A 201 7.71 16.44 25.56
N SER A 202 6.79 15.68 24.94
CA SER A 202 6.60 14.26 25.19
C SER A 202 7.16 13.40 24.05
N LYS A 203 7.47 12.13 24.34
CA LYS A 203 7.85 11.12 23.35
C LYS A 203 6.88 9.95 23.40
N ARG A 204 6.36 9.53 22.26
CA ARG A 204 5.46 8.37 22.13
C ARG A 204 6.15 7.29 21.32
N TYR A 205 6.33 6.10 21.90
CA TYR A 205 6.95 4.97 21.19
C TYR A 205 6.08 4.53 20.00
N VAL A 206 6.70 4.33 18.84
CA VAL A 206 6.00 3.91 17.60
C VAL A 206 6.56 2.62 17.01
N GLY A 207 7.56 2.01 17.65
CA GLY A 207 8.27 0.86 17.10
C GLY A 207 9.38 1.26 16.14
N ASN A 208 9.66 0.43 15.15
CA ASN A 208 10.65 0.67 14.11
C ASN A 208 10.05 1.54 12.99
N LEU A 209 10.50 2.80 12.87
CA LEU A 209 9.99 3.71 11.85
C LEU A 209 10.39 3.22 10.43
N PRO A 210 9.45 3.02 9.50
CA PRO A 210 9.73 2.52 8.15
C PRO A 210 10.41 3.55 7.22
N LEU A 211 10.96 4.63 7.79
CA LEU A 211 11.73 5.66 7.09
C LEU A 211 13.21 5.63 7.43
N LEU A 212 13.58 5.08 8.60
CA LEU A 212 14.96 4.94 9.04
C LEU A 212 15.13 3.70 9.93
N MET A 213 15.92 2.75 9.46
CA MET A 213 16.23 1.49 10.12
C MET A 213 17.72 1.18 9.91
N PRO A 214 18.39 0.56 10.90
CA PRO A 214 19.81 0.20 10.77
C PRO A 214 20.10 -0.69 9.55
N GLN A 215 19.13 -1.50 9.13
CA GLN A 215 19.28 -2.50 8.08
C GLN A 215 19.15 -1.95 6.66
N PHE A 216 18.96 -0.63 6.51
CA PHE A 216 19.17 0.04 5.22
C PHE A 216 20.65 0.11 4.85
N ASP A 217 21.55 -0.04 5.82
CA ASP A 217 22.93 -0.42 5.53
C ASP A 217 23.02 -1.94 5.34
N ILE A 218 23.44 -2.36 4.15
CA ILE A 218 23.57 -3.79 3.82
C ILE A 218 24.54 -4.53 4.75
N VAL A 219 25.58 -3.86 5.24
CA VAL A 219 26.53 -4.48 6.18
C VAL A 219 25.79 -4.86 7.47
N ASN A 220 24.95 -3.96 7.98
CA ASN A 220 24.10 -4.22 9.14
C ASN A 220 23.02 -5.26 8.84
N TYR A 221 22.44 -5.27 7.64
CA TYR A 221 21.49 -6.29 7.20
C TYR A 221 22.11 -7.70 7.23
N LEU A 222 23.26 -7.88 6.58
CA LEU A 222 23.97 -9.16 6.52
C LEU A 222 24.44 -9.61 7.92
N ASN A 223 24.96 -8.69 8.73
CA ASN A 223 25.34 -8.98 10.12
C ASN A 223 24.11 -9.37 10.98
N SER A 224 22.94 -8.78 10.70
CA SER A 224 21.68 -9.19 11.34
C SER A 224 21.28 -10.61 10.95
N ALA A 225 21.47 -11.00 9.69
CA ALA A 225 21.23 -12.37 9.24
C ALA A 225 22.13 -13.39 9.98
N VAL A 226 23.41 -13.07 10.20
CA VAL A 226 24.32 -13.92 11.01
C VAL A 226 23.80 -14.07 12.45
N LYS A 227 23.41 -12.97 13.09
CA LYS A 227 22.84 -12.99 14.46
C LYS A 227 21.55 -13.81 14.52
N ASN A 228 20.68 -13.66 13.52
CA ASN A 228 19.42 -14.40 13.42
C ASN A 228 19.65 -15.91 13.21
N ALA A 229 20.62 -16.29 12.38
CA ALA A 229 21.01 -17.69 12.19
C ALA A 229 21.52 -18.31 13.51
N GLN A 230 22.36 -17.58 14.26
CA GLN A 230 22.82 -18.02 15.57
C GLN A 230 21.66 -18.17 16.56
N ALA A 231 20.73 -17.21 16.59
CA ALA A 231 19.55 -17.26 17.43
C ALA A 231 18.63 -18.43 17.08
N PHE A 232 18.45 -18.72 15.78
CA PHE A 232 17.71 -19.88 15.30
C PHE A 232 18.32 -21.20 15.81
N VAL A 233 19.64 -21.39 15.65
CA VAL A 233 20.35 -22.58 16.15
C VAL A 233 20.16 -22.73 17.66
N ARG A 234 20.37 -21.66 18.43
CA ARG A 234 20.16 -21.67 19.88
C ARG A 234 18.72 -22.02 20.26
N GLN A 235 17.73 -21.52 19.52
CA GLN A 235 16.33 -21.85 19.76
C GLN A 235 16.04 -23.34 19.51
N VAL A 236 16.52 -23.91 18.41
CA VAL A 236 16.31 -25.33 18.10
C VAL A 236 16.99 -26.21 19.14
N LYS A 237 18.19 -25.84 19.61
CA LYS A 237 18.88 -26.53 20.71
C LYS A 237 18.08 -26.52 22.02
N LYS A 238 17.50 -25.37 22.37
CA LYS A 238 16.66 -25.23 23.57
C LYS A 238 15.31 -25.94 23.44
N ASN A 239 14.74 -25.98 22.25
CA ASN A 239 13.46 -26.63 21.99
C ASN A 239 13.48 -27.43 20.66
N PRO A 240 14.02 -28.67 20.70
CA PRO A 240 14.07 -29.57 19.54
C PRO A 240 12.71 -29.88 18.90
N TRP A 241 11.63 -29.81 19.67
CA TRP A 241 10.28 -30.16 19.22
C TRP A 241 9.78 -29.31 18.06
N VAL A 242 10.28 -28.09 17.89
CA VAL A 242 9.96 -27.22 16.74
C VAL A 242 10.32 -27.91 15.43
N ILE A 243 11.47 -28.60 15.39
CA ILE A 243 11.88 -29.40 14.23
C ILE A 243 11.20 -30.77 14.27
N GLY A 244 11.16 -31.42 15.44
CA GLY A 244 10.55 -32.75 15.60
C GLY A 244 9.11 -32.85 15.07
N ASN A 245 8.28 -31.83 15.31
CA ASN A 245 6.91 -31.77 14.79
C ASN A 245 6.83 -31.72 13.26
N ILE A 246 7.77 -31.02 12.61
CA ILE A 246 7.84 -30.94 11.15
C ILE A 246 8.30 -32.29 10.59
N ILE A 247 9.30 -32.90 11.23
CA ILE A 247 9.82 -34.21 10.83
C ILE A 247 8.75 -35.30 10.98
N ASN A 248 8.01 -35.34 12.08
CA ASN A 248 6.94 -36.31 12.28
C ASN A 248 5.83 -36.15 11.23
N LYS A 249 5.43 -34.91 10.91
CA LYS A 249 4.48 -34.64 9.82
C LYS A 249 5.00 -35.12 8.46
N ALA A 250 6.29 -34.91 8.18
CA ALA A 250 6.91 -35.39 6.96
C ALA A 250 6.98 -36.93 6.90
N LYS A 251 7.31 -37.62 8.00
CA LYS A 251 7.32 -39.09 8.10
C LYS A 251 5.94 -39.73 7.88
N MET A 252 4.88 -39.06 8.35
CA MET A 252 3.50 -39.49 8.15
C MET A 252 3.00 -39.23 6.72
N SER A 253 3.79 -38.55 5.88
CA SER A 253 3.45 -38.22 4.50
C SER A 253 4.29 -39.05 3.53
N SER A 254 3.75 -39.43 2.37
CA SER A 254 4.48 -40.21 1.35
C SER A 254 5.01 -39.35 0.19
N GLY A 255 6.17 -39.75 -0.34
CA GLY A 255 6.77 -39.25 -1.58
C GLY A 255 6.88 -37.71 -1.64
N PHE A 256 6.25 -37.12 -2.66
CA PHE A 256 6.28 -35.68 -2.93
C PHE A 256 5.78 -34.81 -1.76
N ASN A 257 4.84 -35.31 -0.96
CA ASN A 257 4.27 -34.54 0.15
C ASN A 257 5.27 -34.34 1.29
N ALA A 258 6.10 -35.34 1.59
CA ALA A 258 7.18 -35.20 2.57
C ALA A 258 8.20 -34.14 2.12
N SER A 259 8.67 -34.22 0.87
CA SER A 259 9.59 -33.23 0.29
C SER A 259 9.01 -31.82 0.28
N LYS A 260 7.70 -31.66 0.01
CA LYS A 260 7.01 -30.37 0.07
C LYS A 260 6.95 -29.81 1.50
N ILE A 261 6.70 -30.65 2.51
CA ILE A 261 6.72 -30.23 3.92
C ILE A 261 8.11 -29.74 4.32
N ILE A 262 9.16 -30.50 3.97
CA ILE A 262 10.54 -30.13 4.27
C ILE A 262 10.93 -28.84 3.55
N SER A 263 10.71 -28.75 2.23
CA SER A 263 11.03 -27.56 1.44
C SER A 263 10.31 -26.31 1.97
N ASN A 264 9.01 -26.41 2.28
CA ASN A 264 8.25 -25.29 2.87
C ASN A 264 8.78 -24.87 4.24
N ALA A 265 9.24 -25.82 5.07
CA ALA A 265 9.86 -25.51 6.36
C ALA A 265 11.22 -24.81 6.15
N THR A 266 12.05 -25.32 5.23
CA THR A 266 13.33 -24.73 4.85
C THR A 266 13.15 -23.29 4.37
N LEU A 267 12.21 -23.03 3.46
CA LEU A 267 11.88 -21.67 3.00
C LEU A 267 11.50 -20.76 4.17
N LYS A 268 10.62 -21.21 5.06
CA LYS A 268 10.22 -20.44 6.25
C LYS A 268 11.38 -20.13 7.19
N PHE A 269 12.32 -21.05 7.37
CA PHE A 269 13.49 -20.84 8.22
C PHE A 269 14.51 -19.91 7.57
N ARG A 270 14.77 -20.07 6.28
CA ARG A 270 15.60 -19.14 5.49
C ARG A 270 15.02 -17.73 5.57
N ASP A 271 13.74 -17.58 5.25
CA ASP A 271 13.03 -16.29 5.31
C ASP A 271 13.08 -15.70 6.71
N ARG A 272 13.03 -16.53 7.77
CA ARG A 272 13.15 -16.04 9.14
C ARG A 272 14.56 -15.54 9.48
N ILE A 273 15.60 -16.14 8.93
CA ILE A 273 17.00 -15.75 9.18
C ILE A 273 17.31 -14.43 8.47
N PHE A 274 16.89 -14.30 7.21
CA PHE A 274 17.14 -13.09 6.41
C PHE A 274 16.11 -11.97 6.63
N SER A 275 14.88 -12.28 7.04
CA SER A 275 13.89 -11.25 7.35
C SER A 275 14.25 -10.56 8.66
N VAL A 276 14.58 -9.28 8.53
CA VAL A 276 14.67 -8.37 9.67
C VAL A 276 13.24 -8.04 10.07
N LYS A 277 12.83 -8.54 11.24
CA LYS A 277 11.50 -8.31 11.79
C LYS A 277 11.54 -7.16 12.78
N GLY A 278 10.72 -6.15 12.53
CA GLY A 278 10.43 -5.08 13.47
C GLY A 278 8.95 -5.07 13.80
N THR A 279 8.56 -4.20 14.73
CA THR A 279 7.15 -3.85 14.94
C THR A 279 7.01 -2.36 14.70
N TYR A 280 6.02 -1.92 13.94
CA TYR A 280 5.68 -0.51 13.75
C TYR A 280 4.21 -0.32 14.02
N LEU A 281 3.86 0.60 14.93
CA LEU A 281 2.48 0.85 15.38
C LEU A 281 1.75 -0.44 15.80
N GLY A 282 2.47 -1.34 16.49
CA GLY A 282 1.93 -2.63 16.95
C GLY A 282 1.82 -3.72 15.87
N LEU A 283 2.18 -3.44 14.63
CA LEU A 283 2.10 -4.38 13.52
C LEU A 283 3.49 -4.85 13.07
N PRO A 284 3.65 -6.14 12.71
CA PRO A 284 4.94 -6.66 12.28
C PRO A 284 5.34 -6.06 10.93
N ILE A 285 6.59 -5.63 10.82
CA ILE A 285 7.18 -5.14 9.57
C ILE A 285 8.34 -6.04 9.16
N LYS A 286 8.64 -6.05 7.87
CA LYS A 286 9.75 -6.79 7.28
C LYS A 286 10.58 -5.85 6.42
N VAL A 287 11.89 -5.92 6.57
CA VAL A 287 12.83 -5.35 5.59
C VAL A 287 13.19 -6.45 4.60
N VAL A 288 13.12 -6.14 3.30
CA VAL A 288 13.45 -7.07 2.22
C VAL A 288 14.52 -6.43 1.34
N ALA A 289 15.50 -7.24 0.95
CA ALA A 289 16.50 -6.88 -0.05
C ALA A 289 15.90 -6.99 -1.45
N GLU A 290 16.06 -5.96 -2.27
CA GLU A 290 15.54 -5.91 -3.64
C GLU A 290 16.65 -5.67 -4.67
N GLY A 291 17.68 -6.54 -4.65
CA GLY A 291 18.81 -6.52 -5.59
C GLY A 291 19.72 -5.29 -5.46
N ASN A 292 19.18 -4.11 -5.74
CA ASN A 292 19.85 -2.82 -5.76
C ASN A 292 19.42 -1.88 -4.61
N GLY A 293 18.62 -2.35 -3.66
CA GLY A 293 18.17 -1.53 -2.53
C GLY A 293 17.39 -2.32 -1.48
N THR A 294 16.71 -1.60 -0.60
CA THR A 294 15.83 -2.16 0.42
C THR A 294 14.47 -1.53 0.42
N SER A 295 13.50 -2.34 0.80
CA SER A 295 12.12 -1.95 1.00
C SER A 295 11.62 -2.47 2.34
N VAL A 296 10.65 -1.75 2.89
CA VAL A 296 9.94 -2.14 4.10
C VAL A 296 8.50 -2.46 3.73
N TYR A 297 8.04 -3.63 4.17
CA TYR A 297 6.69 -4.10 3.94
C TYR A 297 6.01 -4.47 5.24
N ALA A 298 4.71 -4.18 5.32
CA ALA A 298 3.82 -4.59 6.40
C ALA A 298 2.60 -5.36 5.84
N PRO A 299 1.98 -6.24 6.65
CA PRO A 299 0.79 -6.98 6.23
C PRO A 299 -0.37 -6.04 5.88
N ALA A 300 -1.32 -6.57 5.11
CA ALA A 300 -2.45 -5.79 4.63
C ALA A 300 -3.38 -5.35 5.77
N VAL A 301 -3.72 -4.06 5.80
CA VAL A 301 -4.67 -3.42 6.70
C VAL A 301 -5.76 -2.80 5.85
N ASN A 302 -7.01 -3.21 6.09
CA ASN A 302 -8.13 -2.66 5.36
C ASN A 302 -8.39 -1.22 5.83
N PHE A 303 -7.95 -0.22 5.07
CA PHE A 303 -8.24 1.20 5.36
C PHE A 303 -9.66 1.60 5.03
N SER A 304 -10.33 0.81 4.17
CA SER A 304 -11.56 1.23 3.55
C SER A 304 -12.74 1.23 4.53
N ARG A 305 -13.62 2.20 4.32
CA ARG A 305 -14.96 2.29 4.90
C ARG A 305 -15.98 2.14 3.79
N ILE A 306 -17.06 1.44 4.08
CA ILE A 306 -18.18 1.31 3.15
C ILE A 306 -19.09 2.52 3.38
N LEU A 307 -19.36 3.28 2.32
CA LEU A 307 -20.34 4.36 2.33
C LEU A 307 -21.43 4.09 1.30
N PRO A 308 -22.70 4.39 1.61
CA PRO A 308 -23.76 4.40 0.62
C PRO A 308 -23.54 5.57 -0.35
N LYS A 309 -23.55 5.28 -1.65
CA LYS A 309 -23.54 6.28 -2.71
C LYS A 309 -24.87 6.23 -3.45
N PRO A 310 -25.57 7.38 -3.62
CA PRO A 310 -26.76 7.42 -4.45
C PRO A 310 -26.39 7.05 -5.88
N TRP A 311 -27.10 6.08 -6.44
CA TRP A 311 -26.96 5.66 -7.82
C TRP A 311 -28.33 5.64 -8.49
N VAL A 312 -28.31 5.82 -9.80
CA VAL A 312 -29.51 5.95 -10.62
C VAL A 312 -29.51 4.77 -11.59
N ASN A 313 -30.56 3.95 -11.57
CA ASN A 313 -30.69 2.80 -12.46
C ASN A 313 -31.08 3.24 -13.87
N ILE A 314 -30.07 3.48 -14.72
CA ILE A 314 -30.27 3.98 -16.09
C ILE A 314 -31.16 3.03 -16.92
N SER A 315 -31.15 1.71 -16.68
CA SER A 315 -32.01 0.79 -17.43
C SER A 315 -33.48 0.81 -16.98
N GLY A 316 -33.77 0.95 -15.68
CA GLY A 316 -35.13 1.13 -15.16
C GLY A 316 -35.79 2.43 -15.65
N ILE A 317 -34.96 3.39 -16.03
CA ILE A 317 -35.33 4.73 -16.48
C ILE A 317 -35.77 4.78 -17.95
N HIS A 318 -35.35 3.81 -18.76
CA HIS A 318 -35.82 3.64 -20.15
C HIS A 318 -37.05 2.73 -20.26
N SER A 319 -37.72 2.43 -19.13
CA SER A 319 -38.97 1.68 -19.13
C SER A 319 -40.11 2.50 -19.73
N ASN A 320 -41.03 1.84 -20.46
CA ASN A 320 -42.25 2.48 -20.98
C ASN A 320 -43.05 3.17 -19.88
N GLU A 321 -43.06 2.60 -18.67
CA GLU A 321 -43.74 3.14 -17.48
C GLU A 321 -43.21 4.53 -17.08
N THR A 322 -41.89 4.74 -17.09
CA THR A 322 -41.30 6.04 -16.71
C THR A 322 -41.61 7.12 -17.76
N VAL A 323 -41.62 6.73 -19.04
CA VAL A 323 -41.96 7.62 -20.15
C VAL A 323 -43.42 8.06 -20.10
N GLU A 324 -44.35 7.14 -19.87
CA GLU A 324 -45.78 7.44 -19.72
C GLU A 324 -46.04 8.41 -18.57
N VAL A 325 -45.35 8.24 -17.45
CA VAL A 325 -45.44 9.13 -16.29
C VAL A 325 -44.95 10.55 -16.62
N ILE A 326 -43.84 10.69 -17.36
CA ILE A 326 -43.34 11.99 -17.81
C ILE A 326 -44.33 12.67 -18.76
N VAL A 327 -44.87 11.94 -19.75
CA VAL A 327 -45.88 12.48 -20.68
C VAL A 327 -47.15 12.89 -19.93
N LYS A 328 -47.60 12.10 -18.95
CA LYS A 328 -48.75 12.41 -18.11
C LYS A 328 -48.51 13.67 -17.29
N TYR A 329 -47.33 13.84 -16.70
CA TYR A 329 -46.95 15.07 -16.01
C TYR A 329 -46.99 16.28 -16.96
N LEU A 330 -46.44 16.17 -18.17
CA LEU A 330 -46.43 17.28 -19.13
C LEU A 330 -47.84 17.73 -19.54
N LYS A 331 -48.80 16.80 -19.63
CA LYS A 331 -50.21 17.07 -19.97
C LYS A 331 -51.04 17.56 -18.80
N THR A 332 -50.83 17.02 -17.59
CA THR A 332 -51.74 17.22 -16.44
C THR A 332 -51.18 18.11 -15.35
N GLY A 333 -49.87 18.32 -15.31
CA GLY A 333 -49.17 19.01 -14.22
C GLY A 333 -49.07 18.21 -12.91
N ASN A 334 -49.59 16.98 -12.85
CA ASN A 334 -49.54 16.15 -11.65
C ASN A 334 -48.11 15.63 -11.40
N THR A 335 -47.50 16.03 -10.28
CA THR A 335 -46.13 15.67 -9.92
C THR A 335 -46.00 14.35 -9.16
N SER A 336 -47.07 13.88 -8.48
CA SER A 336 -47.01 12.72 -7.59
C SER A 336 -46.53 11.46 -8.29
N ALA A 337 -47.11 11.15 -9.47
CA ALA A 337 -46.71 9.97 -10.23
C ALA A 337 -45.24 10.05 -10.71
N LEU A 338 -44.76 11.26 -11.05
CA LEU A 338 -43.38 11.48 -11.47
C LEU A 338 -42.42 11.33 -10.29
N GLU A 339 -42.77 11.86 -9.12
CA GLU A 339 -41.97 11.72 -7.91
C GLU A 339 -41.81 10.24 -7.50
N ASP A 340 -42.88 9.45 -7.57
CA ASP A 340 -42.85 8.02 -7.24
C ASP A 340 -42.02 7.21 -8.26
N ALA A 341 -42.17 7.48 -9.56
CA ALA A 341 -41.36 6.85 -10.59
C ALA A 341 -39.86 7.15 -10.40
N ILE A 342 -39.53 8.40 -10.07
CA ILE A 342 -38.14 8.81 -9.81
C ILE A 342 -37.59 8.19 -8.52
N ARG A 343 -38.43 7.99 -7.50
CA ARG A 343 -38.02 7.28 -6.28
C ARG A 343 -37.64 5.82 -6.58
N ASN A 344 -38.41 5.13 -7.40
CA ASN A 344 -38.22 3.70 -7.67
C ASN A 344 -36.99 3.37 -8.53
N ILE A 345 -36.46 4.34 -9.28
CA ILE A 345 -35.23 4.19 -10.09
C ILE A 345 -33.96 4.54 -9.32
N LEU A 346 -34.08 5.16 -8.15
CA LEU A 346 -32.96 5.49 -7.27
C LEU A 346 -32.64 4.28 -6.40
N TYR A 347 -31.36 3.91 -6.33
CA TYR A 347 -30.90 2.89 -5.40
C TYR A 347 -29.55 3.28 -4.79
N MET A 348 -29.25 2.70 -3.64
CA MET A 348 -27.98 2.91 -2.95
C MET A 348 -26.98 1.86 -3.40
N ARG A 349 -25.81 2.29 -3.86
CA ARG A 349 -24.68 1.41 -4.10
C ARG A 349 -23.66 1.56 -2.99
N GLU A 350 -23.25 0.46 -2.39
CA GLU A 350 -22.12 0.46 -1.46
C GLU A 350 -20.80 0.70 -2.22
N ILE A 351 -20.05 1.70 -1.79
CA ILE A 351 -18.71 1.99 -2.31
C ILE A 351 -17.68 1.87 -1.19
N HIS A 352 -16.48 1.42 -1.56
CA HIS A 352 -15.35 1.30 -0.65
C HIS A 352 -14.42 2.49 -0.86
N LEU A 353 -14.22 3.31 0.17
CA LEU A 353 -13.31 4.45 0.15
C LEU A 353 -12.25 4.31 1.25
N PRO A 354 -10.97 4.60 1.01
CA PRO A 354 -10.40 4.99 -0.29
C PRO A 354 -10.27 3.74 -1.18
N GLY A 355 -10.39 3.92 -2.49
CA GLY A 355 -10.27 2.86 -3.48
C GLY A 355 -8.82 2.53 -3.79
N LEU A 356 -8.05 2.07 -2.80
CA LEU A 356 -6.64 1.70 -3.00
C LEU A 356 -6.53 0.29 -3.60
N PHE A 357 -5.69 0.15 -4.64
CA PHE A 357 -5.39 -1.15 -5.25
C PHE A 357 -4.67 -2.10 -4.28
N ALA A 358 -3.94 -1.57 -3.30
CA ALA A 358 -3.23 -2.34 -2.31
C ALA A 358 -3.43 -1.73 -0.91
N ASN A 359 -3.82 -2.59 0.03
CA ASN A 359 -4.15 -2.22 1.40
C ASN A 359 -2.94 -2.40 2.33
N HIS A 360 -1.75 -1.90 1.98
CA HIS A 360 -0.56 -2.08 2.83
C HIS A 360 -0.44 -0.96 3.87
N LEU A 361 -0.18 -1.32 5.13
CA LEU A 361 0.22 -0.35 6.17
C LEU A 361 1.53 0.37 5.81
N ILE A 362 2.44 -0.39 5.23
CA ILE A 362 3.74 0.08 4.78
C ILE A 362 4.07 -0.68 3.50
N ALA A 363 4.36 0.08 2.46
CA ALA A 363 5.10 -0.36 1.28
C ALA A 363 5.99 0.82 0.92
N ALA A 364 7.25 0.80 1.38
CA ALA A 364 8.15 1.94 1.27
C ALA A 364 9.54 1.52 0.82
N TYR A 365 10.13 2.32 -0.06
CA TYR A 365 11.54 2.22 -0.44
C TYR A 365 12.35 3.29 0.27
N ILE A 366 13.68 3.11 0.26
CA ILE A 366 14.58 4.11 0.81
C ILE A 366 15.69 4.42 -0.19
N PRO A 367 15.79 5.68 -0.66
CA PRO A 367 14.89 6.83 -0.41
C PRO A 367 13.41 6.54 -0.71
N PRO A 368 12.46 7.15 0.05
CA PRO A 368 11.05 7.11 -0.32
C PRO A 368 10.87 7.52 -1.77
N ARG A 369 9.98 6.84 -2.48
CA ARG A 369 9.78 7.06 -3.92
C ARG A 369 8.31 7.04 -4.29
N ARG A 370 8.05 7.30 -5.57
CA ARG A 370 6.70 7.22 -6.13
C ARG A 370 6.17 5.77 -6.03
N GLY A 371 4.94 5.63 -5.61
CA GLY A 371 4.29 4.35 -5.28
C GLY A 371 4.29 4.03 -3.79
N ASP A 372 5.08 4.74 -2.97
CA ASP A 372 5.19 4.42 -1.55
C ASP A 372 3.92 4.78 -0.77
N THR A 373 3.59 3.90 0.17
CA THR A 373 2.42 3.99 1.05
C THR A 373 2.88 3.84 2.49
N ILE A 374 2.64 4.85 3.33
CA ILE A 374 3.14 4.89 4.71
C ILE A 374 2.07 5.46 5.63
N VAL A 375 1.73 4.72 6.68
CA VAL A 375 0.94 5.24 7.81
C VAL A 375 1.84 5.95 8.81
N LEU A 376 1.51 7.19 9.17
CA LEU A 376 2.24 8.01 10.15
C LEU A 376 1.31 8.37 11.32
N PRO A 377 1.74 8.24 12.58
CA PRO A 377 0.99 8.72 13.73
C PRO A 377 1.01 10.25 13.81
N LEU A 378 -0.09 10.83 14.28
CA LEU A 378 -0.23 12.28 14.43
C LEU A 378 0.21 12.78 15.81
N SER A 379 0.67 14.02 15.93
CA SER A 379 0.81 14.69 17.23
C SER A 379 -0.57 15.06 17.79
N ARG A 380 -0.68 15.25 19.12
CA ARG A 380 -1.97 15.58 19.78
C ARG A 380 -2.68 16.79 19.20
N GLU A 381 -1.94 17.76 18.69
CA GLU A 381 -2.52 18.92 18.01
C GLU A 381 -3.29 18.50 16.74
N TYR A 382 -2.64 17.75 15.85
CA TYR A 382 -3.26 17.28 14.62
C TYR A 382 -4.31 16.20 14.87
N GLU A 383 -4.15 15.39 15.90
CA GLU A 383 -5.18 14.42 16.30
C GLU A 383 -6.52 15.11 16.61
N LYS A 384 -6.47 16.28 17.26
CA LYS A 384 -7.67 17.08 17.55
C LYS A 384 -8.24 17.76 16.31
N GLN A 385 -7.39 18.37 15.47
CA GLN A 385 -7.86 19.10 14.27
C GLN A 385 -8.49 18.18 13.23
N LEU A 386 -7.95 16.96 13.07
CA LEU A 386 -8.42 15.97 12.09
C LEU A 386 -9.35 14.91 12.69
N ASN A 387 -9.60 14.93 14.01
CA ASN A 387 -10.30 13.86 14.72
C ASN A 387 -9.76 12.45 14.38
N ALA A 388 -8.44 12.34 14.22
CA ALA A 388 -7.74 11.18 13.68
C ALA A 388 -6.58 10.77 14.59
N SER A 389 -6.15 9.51 14.53
CA SER A 389 -4.95 9.05 15.25
C SER A 389 -3.73 8.92 14.34
N TYR A 390 -3.97 8.67 13.05
CA TYR A 390 -2.93 8.49 12.06
C TYR A 390 -3.30 9.20 10.75
N ILE A 391 -2.32 9.32 9.86
CA ILE A 391 -2.53 9.65 8.46
C ILE A 391 -1.94 8.55 7.59
N LEU A 392 -2.65 8.18 6.53
CA LEU A 392 -2.13 7.39 5.43
C LEU A 392 -1.60 8.33 4.37
N SER A 393 -0.28 8.34 4.17
CA SER A 393 0.37 9.07 3.08
C SER A 393 0.61 8.14 1.89
N TYR A 394 0.07 8.49 0.74
CA TYR A 394 0.30 7.80 -0.53
C TYR A 394 1.01 8.73 -1.52
N ILE A 395 2.26 8.40 -1.81
CA ILE A 395 3.07 9.10 -2.81
C ILE A 395 2.72 8.49 -4.15
N THR A 396 1.80 9.08 -4.90
CA THR A 396 1.33 8.47 -6.16
C THR A 396 2.47 8.32 -7.18
N LEU A 397 2.30 7.44 -8.18
CA LEU A 397 3.29 7.21 -9.24
C LEU A 397 3.66 8.49 -10.03
N SER A 398 2.82 9.53 -9.99
CA SER A 398 3.03 10.82 -10.64
C SER A 398 3.43 11.94 -9.65
N SER A 399 3.53 11.67 -8.35
CA SER A 399 3.82 12.68 -7.31
C SER A 399 5.29 13.03 -7.11
N GLY A 400 6.25 12.39 -7.78
CA GLY A 400 7.65 12.55 -7.36
C GLY A 400 8.31 13.89 -7.68
N GLY A 401 7.62 14.83 -8.35
CA GLY A 401 8.05 16.24 -8.36
C GLY A 401 7.77 16.99 -7.05
N TYR A 402 6.94 16.41 -6.18
CA TYR A 402 6.50 17.00 -4.91
C TYR A 402 7.12 16.34 -3.68
N LEU A 403 7.97 15.32 -3.89
CA LEU A 403 8.72 14.65 -2.83
C LEU A 403 10.13 15.23 -2.77
N HIS A 404 10.47 15.83 -1.65
CA HIS A 404 11.79 16.39 -1.37
C HIS A 404 12.41 15.64 -0.19
N VAL A 405 13.59 15.06 -0.39
CA VAL A 405 14.26 14.31 0.67
C VAL A 405 15.61 14.94 0.96
N LYS A 406 15.86 15.29 2.22
CA LYS A 406 17.10 15.93 2.68
C LYS A 406 17.83 15.01 3.64
N TYR A 407 19.12 14.79 3.40
CA TYR A 407 19.93 13.86 4.16
C TYR A 407 21.09 14.55 4.85
N ASP A 408 21.21 14.36 6.16
CA ASP A 408 22.50 14.47 6.84
C ASP A 408 23.30 13.18 6.57
N PRO A 409 24.46 13.25 5.88
CA PRO A 409 25.26 12.09 5.55
C PRO A 409 25.80 11.34 6.78
N ARG A 410 25.81 11.96 7.97
CA ARG A 410 26.15 11.30 9.24
C ARG A 410 25.05 10.35 9.70
N VAL A 411 23.80 10.60 9.31
CA VAL A 411 22.64 9.75 9.62
C VAL A 411 22.48 8.66 8.58
N LEU A 412 22.27 9.07 7.33
CA LEU A 412 22.04 8.18 6.20
C LEU A 412 22.59 8.85 4.95
N ASN A 413 23.56 8.22 4.31
CA ASN A 413 24.04 8.63 3.00
C ASN A 413 23.41 7.69 1.95
N PRO A 414 22.37 8.13 1.21
CA PRO A 414 21.64 7.26 0.28
C PRO A 414 22.53 6.80 -0.88
N ARG A 415 23.42 7.65 -1.40
CA ARG A 415 24.36 7.25 -2.47
C ARG A 415 25.29 6.14 -2.02
N LYS A 416 25.90 6.30 -0.83
CA LYS A 416 26.76 5.27 -0.25
C LYS A 416 25.98 3.99 0.07
N ALA A 417 24.74 4.11 0.55
CA ALA A 417 23.88 2.96 0.80
C ALA A 417 23.57 2.22 -0.51
N GLU A 418 23.14 2.93 -1.55
CA GLU A 418 22.90 2.37 -2.90
C GLU A 418 24.15 1.72 -3.50
N GLU A 419 25.31 2.37 -3.41
CA GLU A 419 26.60 1.80 -3.84
C GLU A 419 26.95 0.52 -3.09
N ASN A 420 26.78 0.52 -1.76
CA ASN A 420 26.99 -0.68 -0.95
C ASN A 420 25.99 -1.79 -1.32
N TRP A 421 24.71 -1.45 -1.51
CA TRP A 421 23.70 -2.41 -1.97
C TRP A 421 24.04 -2.96 -3.35
N ARG A 422 24.51 -2.14 -4.28
CA ARG A 422 24.94 -2.61 -5.59
C ARG A 422 26.17 -3.52 -5.50
N LYS A 423 27.10 -3.22 -4.60
CA LYS A 423 28.34 -3.99 -4.40
C LYS A 423 28.10 -5.34 -3.74
N TYR A 424 27.30 -5.37 -2.68
CA TYR A 424 27.14 -6.54 -1.81
C TYR A 424 25.78 -7.24 -1.98
N GLY A 425 24.77 -6.55 -2.52
CA GLY A 425 23.39 -7.05 -2.64
C GLY A 425 23.25 -8.25 -3.57
N SER A 426 24.11 -8.34 -4.59
CA SER A 426 24.19 -9.52 -5.47
C SER A 426 24.63 -10.79 -4.75
N CYS A 427 25.30 -10.69 -3.58
CA CYS A 427 25.60 -11.85 -2.76
C CYS A 427 24.35 -12.43 -2.09
N VAL A 428 23.36 -11.59 -1.73
CA VAL A 428 22.24 -11.99 -0.86
C VAL A 428 21.52 -13.24 -1.39
N PRO A 429 21.13 -13.33 -2.68
CA PRO A 429 20.51 -14.53 -3.23
C PRO A 429 21.40 -15.78 -3.16
N LEU A 430 22.72 -15.63 -3.28
CA LEU A 430 23.68 -16.74 -3.18
C LEU A 430 23.76 -17.26 -1.75
N ILE A 431 23.87 -16.37 -0.77
CA ILE A 431 23.89 -16.75 0.65
C ILE A 431 22.56 -17.40 1.05
N GLU A 432 21.43 -16.86 0.56
CA GLU A 432 20.11 -17.43 0.77
C GLU A 432 19.97 -18.84 0.17
N SER A 433 20.59 -19.08 -1.00
CA SER A 433 20.66 -20.40 -1.65
C SER A 433 21.51 -21.38 -0.85
N ASP A 434 22.71 -20.98 -0.43
CA ASP A 434 23.62 -21.82 0.37
C ASP A 434 23.00 -22.16 1.74
N LEU A 435 22.33 -21.19 2.37
CA LEU A 435 21.53 -21.41 3.58
C LEU A 435 20.38 -22.39 3.33
N PHE A 436 19.66 -22.25 2.21
CA PHE A 436 18.57 -23.17 1.86
C PHE A 436 19.09 -24.61 1.72
N GLN A 437 20.25 -24.80 1.08
CA GLN A 437 20.88 -26.12 0.96
C GLN A 437 21.30 -26.67 2.33
N SER A 438 21.94 -25.84 3.17
CA SER A 438 22.37 -26.23 4.52
C SER A 438 21.18 -26.64 5.40
N LEU A 439 20.12 -25.83 5.42
CA LEU A 439 18.86 -26.14 6.11
C LEU A 439 18.20 -27.41 5.56
N SER A 440 18.17 -27.60 4.24
CA SER A 440 17.59 -28.81 3.62
C SER A 440 18.37 -30.07 3.99
N ASN A 441 19.70 -30.00 3.98
CA ASN A 441 20.57 -31.10 4.41
C ASN A 441 20.34 -31.47 5.88
N PHE A 442 20.23 -30.46 6.74
CA PHE A 442 19.88 -30.63 8.15
C PHE A 442 18.50 -31.30 8.33
N MET A 443 17.48 -30.80 7.64
CA MET A 443 16.11 -31.32 7.76
C MET A 443 15.97 -32.74 7.21
N ASN A 444 16.61 -33.05 6.07
CA ASN A 444 16.59 -34.40 5.49
C ASN A 444 17.35 -35.41 6.34
N ASP A 445 18.45 -35.00 6.98
CA ASP A 445 19.17 -35.83 7.95
C ASP A 445 18.30 -36.16 9.17
N ALA A 446 17.62 -35.14 9.70
CA ALA A 446 16.69 -35.33 10.81
C ALA A 446 15.51 -36.23 10.42
N LEU A 447 15.05 -36.16 9.17
CA LEU A 447 14.02 -37.04 8.64
C LEU A 447 14.49 -38.50 8.57
N ALA A 448 15.67 -38.73 7.98
CA ALA A 448 16.22 -40.07 7.79
C ALA A 448 16.58 -40.76 9.11
N THR A 449 17.23 -40.03 10.03
CA THR A 449 17.71 -40.59 11.31
C THR A 449 16.66 -40.54 12.41
N GLY A 450 15.65 -39.67 12.27
CA GLY A 450 14.68 -39.37 13.33
C GLY A 450 15.25 -38.59 14.52
N LYS A 451 16.49 -38.08 14.44
CA LYS A 451 17.16 -37.32 15.50
C LYS A 451 17.72 -36.01 14.96
N ILE A 452 17.83 -34.98 15.81
CA ILE A 452 18.49 -33.73 15.44
C ILE A 452 20.00 -33.90 15.52
N ASN A 453 20.66 -33.84 14.36
CA ASN A 453 22.12 -33.79 14.27
C ASN A 453 22.63 -32.38 14.62
N GLN A 454 23.34 -32.27 15.74
CA GLN A 454 23.79 -30.99 16.27
C GLN A 454 24.86 -30.33 15.39
N THR A 455 25.74 -31.12 14.78
CA THR A 455 26.77 -30.62 13.86
C THR A 455 26.11 -29.98 12.63
N LYS A 456 25.15 -30.67 12.00
CA LYS A 456 24.41 -30.13 10.86
C LYS A 456 23.55 -28.90 11.22
N LEU A 457 23.06 -28.83 12.45
CA LEU A 457 22.37 -27.65 12.94
C LEU A 457 23.34 -26.46 13.12
N GLU A 458 24.55 -26.69 13.61
CA GLU A 458 25.60 -25.67 13.72
C GLU A 458 26.07 -25.19 12.35
N ASP A 459 26.15 -26.08 11.36
CA ASP A 459 26.49 -25.75 9.98
C ASP A 459 25.56 -24.68 9.39
N VAL A 460 24.28 -24.65 9.76
CA VAL A 460 23.33 -23.59 9.33
C VAL A 460 23.85 -22.20 9.70
N TYR A 461 24.36 -22.02 10.92
CA TYR A 461 24.95 -20.76 11.36
C TYR A 461 26.31 -20.51 10.71
N LEU A 462 27.15 -21.54 10.61
CA LEU A 462 28.49 -21.42 10.03
C LEU A 462 28.46 -21.06 8.54
N THR A 463 27.50 -21.60 7.76
CA THR A 463 27.25 -21.23 6.36
C THR A 463 27.00 -19.73 6.25
N VAL A 464 26.00 -19.20 6.97
CA VAL A 464 25.67 -17.76 6.90
C VAL A 464 26.85 -16.90 7.35
N LYS A 465 27.52 -17.25 8.46
CA LYS A 465 28.69 -16.51 8.95
C LYS A 465 29.81 -16.47 7.91
N LYS A 466 30.19 -17.63 7.35
CA LYS A 466 31.25 -17.76 6.35
C LYS A 466 30.94 -16.96 5.09
N ASP A 467 29.71 -17.08 4.57
CA ASP A 467 29.36 -16.47 3.30
C ASP A 467 29.16 -14.96 3.42
N VAL A 468 28.64 -14.47 4.55
CA VAL A 468 28.62 -13.04 4.87
C VAL A 468 30.04 -12.48 5.02
N THR A 469 30.92 -13.19 5.73
CA THR A 469 32.33 -12.79 5.91
C THR A 469 33.04 -12.66 4.56
N ARG A 470 32.85 -13.65 3.68
CA ARG A 470 33.35 -13.67 2.29
C ARG A 470 32.77 -12.53 1.45
N CYS A 471 31.46 -12.29 1.50
CA CYS A 471 30.83 -11.22 0.75
C CYS A 471 31.33 -9.83 1.18
N LEU A 472 31.54 -9.62 2.48
CA LEU A 472 32.05 -8.36 3.03
C LEU A 472 33.56 -8.21 2.88
N GLY A 473 34.27 -9.17 2.29
CA GLY A 473 35.71 -9.13 2.07
C GLY A 473 36.55 -9.16 3.35
N HIS A 474 36.00 -9.69 4.44
CA HIS A 474 36.77 -9.91 5.67
C HIS A 474 37.48 -11.27 5.54
N PRO A 475 38.79 -11.38 5.85
CA PRO A 475 39.46 -12.68 5.83
C PRO A 475 38.77 -13.61 6.83
N ALA A 476 38.34 -14.78 6.37
CA ALA A 476 37.90 -15.82 7.27
C ALA A 476 39.08 -16.15 8.18
N GLU A 477 38.91 -16.04 9.50
CA GLU A 477 39.93 -16.46 10.48
C GLU A 477 40.47 -17.83 10.08
N GLU A 478 41.75 -17.87 9.73
CA GLU A 478 42.44 -19.08 9.33
C GLU A 478 42.41 -20.06 10.50
N THR A 479 41.66 -21.15 10.30
CA THR A 479 41.80 -22.37 11.10
C THR A 479 43.29 -22.72 11.21
N PRO A 480 43.87 -22.91 12.41
CA PRO A 480 45.31 -23.12 12.54
C PRO A 480 45.69 -24.43 11.84
N SER A 481 46.39 -24.29 10.71
CA SER A 481 46.87 -25.44 9.95
C SER A 481 48.04 -26.09 10.69
N LYS A 482 47.95 -27.41 10.83
CA LYS A 482 48.90 -28.29 11.49
C LYS A 482 50.33 -28.08 10.99
N GLU A 483 51.25 -27.98 11.95
CA GLU A 483 52.70 -28.21 11.84
C GLU A 483 53.13 -29.01 10.61
N ARG A 484 53.77 -28.33 9.66
CA ARG A 484 54.71 -28.98 8.74
C ARG A 484 55.97 -29.32 9.51
N ARG A 485 56.15 -30.61 9.79
CA ARG A 485 57.42 -31.22 10.20
C ARG A 485 58.53 -30.77 9.25
N GLN A 486 59.55 -30.11 9.81
CA GLN A 486 60.83 -29.91 9.15
C GLN A 486 61.57 -31.25 9.06
N VAL A 487 62.08 -31.55 7.86
CA VAL A 487 63.07 -32.61 7.60
C VAL A 487 64.46 -31.97 7.72
N PRO A 488 65.47 -32.65 8.30
CA PRO A 488 66.72 -32.01 8.68
C PRO A 488 67.68 -31.82 7.49
N ALA A 489 68.42 -30.72 7.52
CA ALA A 489 69.44 -30.35 6.55
C ALA A 489 70.69 -31.23 6.68
N SER A 490 71.10 -31.84 5.57
CA SER A 490 72.39 -32.49 5.39
C SER A 490 73.48 -31.45 5.09
N ARG A 491 74.57 -31.52 5.87
CA ARG A 491 75.86 -30.82 5.67
C ARG A 491 76.49 -31.13 4.30
N GLN A 492 77.12 -30.14 3.68
CA GLN A 492 78.43 -30.30 3.04
C GLN A 492 79.13 -28.93 2.84
N ARG A 493 80.46 -28.94 2.97
CA ARG A 493 81.38 -27.80 3.17
C ARG A 493 81.90 -27.21 1.85
N PHE A 494 82.36 -25.96 1.98
CA PHE A 494 83.21 -25.09 1.13
C PHE A 494 84.38 -25.76 0.38
N PRO A 495 84.97 -25.09 -0.63
CA PRO A 495 86.16 -24.25 -0.35
C PRO A 495 86.28 -22.92 -1.15
N HIS A 496 87.03 -21.99 -0.53
CA HIS A 496 87.66 -20.74 -1.01
C HIS A 496 86.84 -19.62 -1.64
#